data_AF-A0A9W6W0B4-F1
#
_entry.id   AF-A0A9W6W0B4-F1
#
_cell.length_a   1.000
_cell.length_b   1.000
_cell.length_c   1.000
_cell.angle_alpha   90.00
_cell.angle_beta   90.00
_cell.angle_gamma   90.00
#
_symmetry.space_group_name_H-M   'P 1'
#
loop_
_entity.id
_entity.type
_entity.pdbx_description
1 polymer ?
#
loop_
_entity_poly.entity_id
_entity_poly.type
_entity_poly.pdbx_seq_one_letter_code
_entity_poly.pdbx_strand_id
1 'polypeptide(L)'
;MNVLPGFIPTDGTIAHDRRIAESRDAGLEETQRDLATSLNGLLGKPGPEEAAELIVFLASGRGRRLTGARYRVDGGILPMVWRAPSSLGGEEVEPEADQEQEDARPPQAVIRLRLVQ
;
A
#
# COMPACT_ATOMS: atom_id res chain seq x y z
N MET A 1 -11.65 2.99 -13.47
CA MET A 1 -10.55 2.07 -13.09
C MET A 1 -9.52 2.93 -12.40
N ASN A 2 -9.21 2.66 -11.13
CA ASN A 2 -8.39 3.57 -10.33
C ASN A 2 -7.15 2.82 -9.85
N VAL A 3 -5.98 3.42 -10.10
CA VAL A 3 -4.70 2.98 -9.54
C VAL A 3 -4.34 3.95 -8.43
N LEU A 4 -4.00 3.41 -7.26
CA LEU A 4 -3.68 4.15 -6.05
C LEU A 4 -2.18 3.93 -5.76
N PRO A 5 -1.29 4.76 -6.34
CA PRO A 5 0.12 4.66 -6.05
C PRO A 5 0.41 5.07 -4.60
N GLY A 6 1.49 4.54 -4.05
CA GLY A 6 2.08 5.03 -2.80
C GLY A 6 2.85 6.34 -3.00
N PHE A 7 3.85 6.56 -2.15
CA PHE A 7 4.71 7.73 -2.26
C PHE A 7 5.52 7.71 -3.56
N ILE A 8 5.36 8.75 -4.38
CA ILE A 8 6.16 8.96 -5.60
C ILE A 8 7.08 10.17 -5.37
N PRO A 9 8.42 10.00 -5.46
CA PRO A 9 9.35 11.11 -5.34
C PRO A 9 9.21 12.05 -6.55
N THR A 10 8.75 13.27 -6.30
CA THR A 10 8.65 14.35 -7.28
C THR A 10 9.30 15.62 -6.72
N ASP A 11 9.56 16.61 -7.56
CA ASP A 11 10.07 17.91 -7.10
C ASP A 11 9.15 18.54 -6.04
N GLY A 12 7.84 18.34 -6.18
CA GLY A 12 6.83 18.80 -5.21
C GLY A 12 6.96 18.12 -3.84
N THR A 13 7.22 16.80 -3.81
CA THR A 13 7.43 16.09 -2.54
C THR A 13 8.76 16.48 -1.90
N ILE A 14 9.82 16.68 -2.69
CA ILE A 14 11.11 17.15 -2.18
C ILE A 14 10.98 18.55 -1.58
N ALA A 15 10.24 19.45 -2.24
CA ALA A 15 9.96 20.79 -1.72
C ALA A 15 9.10 20.75 -0.44
N HIS A 16 8.20 19.78 -0.32
CA HIS A 16 7.43 19.55 0.90
C HIS A 16 8.30 19.06 2.05
N ASP A 17 9.13 18.04 1.81
CA ASP A 17 10.08 17.51 2.80
C ASP A 17 11.04 18.58 3.30
N ARG A 18 11.51 19.47 2.40
CA ARG A 18 12.36 20.60 2.77
C ARG A 18 11.66 21.58 3.72
N ARG A 19 10.38 21.90 3.50
CA ARG A 19 9.61 22.74 4.44
C ARG A 19 9.44 22.07 5.80
N ILE A 20 9.26 20.74 5.83
CA ILE A 20 9.20 19.99 7.08
C ILE A 20 10.54 20.06 7.82
N ALA A 21 11.64 19.81 7.11
CA ALA A 21 13.00 19.89 7.64
C ALA A 21 13.29 21.27 8.25
N GLU A 22 12.98 22.35 7.53
CA GLU A 22 13.12 23.73 8.00
C GLU A 22 12.30 24.00 9.28
N SER A 23 11.05 23.50 9.35
CA SER A 23 10.21 23.66 10.55
C SER A 23 10.67 22.88 11.78
N ARG A 24 11.58 21.91 11.61
CA ARG A 24 12.09 21.03 12.67
C ARG A 24 13.56 21.27 12.98
N ASP A 25 14.20 22.23 12.31
CA ASP A 25 15.66 22.46 12.35
C ASP A 25 16.45 21.16 12.10
N ALA A 26 15.96 20.35 11.14
CA ALA A 26 16.50 19.04 10.80
C ALA A 26 17.08 19.01 9.38
N GLY A 27 17.90 18.00 9.07
CA GLY A 27 18.39 17.78 7.70
C GLY A 27 17.30 17.21 6.78
N LEU A 28 17.39 17.48 5.47
CA LEU A 28 16.45 16.93 4.48
C LEU A 28 16.50 15.40 4.43
N GLU A 29 17.70 14.81 4.43
CA GLU A 29 17.87 13.35 4.39
C GLU A 29 17.36 12.67 5.66
N GLU A 30 17.60 13.28 6.82
CA GLU A 30 17.08 12.82 8.11
C GLU A 30 15.55 12.88 8.11
N THR A 31 14.98 14.01 7.70
CA THR A 31 13.53 14.19 7.57
C THR A 31 12.91 13.15 6.63
N GLN A 32 13.52 12.88 5.47
CA GLN A 32 13.04 11.85 4.55
C GLN A 32 13.12 10.44 5.12
N ARG A 33 14.16 10.13 5.90
CA ARG A 33 14.31 8.84 6.58
C ARG A 33 13.27 8.67 7.69
N ASP A 34 12.99 9.73 8.43
CA ASP A 34 11.97 9.73 9.48
C ASP A 34 10.57 9.60 8.90
N LEU A 35 10.25 10.33 7.83
CA LEU A 35 9.01 10.17 7.09
C LEU A 35 8.85 8.75 6.54
N ALA A 36 9.90 8.19 5.92
CA ALA A 36 9.91 6.82 5.43
C ALA A 36 9.68 5.79 6.55
N THR A 37 10.27 6.01 7.73
CA THR A 37 10.11 5.14 8.90
C THR A 37 8.69 5.23 9.46
N SER A 38 8.10 6.43 9.51
CA SER A 38 6.72 6.65 9.95
C SER A 38 5.67 5.97 9.05
N LEU A 39 6.02 5.70 7.79
CA LEU A 39 5.18 5.01 6.81
C LEU A 39 5.40 3.48 6.82
N ASN A 40 5.57 2.89 8.00
CA ASN A 40 5.67 1.44 8.25
C ASN A 40 6.86 0.70 7.60
N GLY A 41 7.97 1.37 7.32
CA GLY A 41 9.18 0.70 6.83
C GLY A 41 8.99 0.15 5.41
N LEU A 42 9.22 1.03 4.43
CA LEU A 42 9.11 0.74 2.99
C LEU A 42 9.87 -0.54 2.58
N LEU A 43 9.14 -1.59 2.17
CA LEU A 43 9.68 -2.69 1.39
C LEU A 43 9.83 -2.23 -0.07
N GLY A 44 10.85 -1.40 -0.32
CA GLY A 44 11.08 -0.78 -1.62
C GLY A 44 10.02 0.27 -1.94
N LYS A 45 10.43 1.48 -2.30
CA LYS A 45 9.48 2.45 -2.86
C LYS A 45 9.08 1.89 -4.24
N PRO A 46 7.83 1.47 -4.50
CA PRO A 46 7.40 1.38 -5.90
C PRO A 46 7.53 2.80 -6.46
N GLY A 47 8.37 2.94 -7.47
CA GLY A 47 8.52 4.17 -8.20
C GLY A 47 7.31 4.44 -9.11
N PRO A 48 7.35 5.55 -9.85
CA PRO A 48 6.43 5.78 -10.96
C PRO A 48 6.29 4.59 -11.92
N GLU A 49 7.37 3.81 -12.07
CA GLU A 49 7.50 2.72 -13.04
C GLU A 49 6.57 1.56 -12.72
N GLU A 50 6.52 1.06 -11.49
CA GLU A 50 5.63 -0.05 -11.12
C GLU A 50 4.15 0.33 -11.27
N ALA A 51 3.81 1.59 -10.95
CA ALA A 51 2.45 2.09 -11.17
C ALA A 51 2.14 2.16 -12.68
N ALA A 52 3.07 2.63 -13.51
CA ALA A 52 2.93 2.68 -14.96
C ALA A 52 2.76 1.27 -15.57
N GLU A 53 3.55 0.29 -15.14
CA GLU A 53 3.44 -1.10 -15.60
C GLU A 53 2.06 -1.70 -15.29
N LEU A 54 1.53 -1.45 -14.09
CA LEU A 54 0.18 -1.89 -13.75
C LEU A 54 -0.87 -1.19 -14.64
N ILE A 55 -0.73 0.12 -14.87
CA ILE A 55 -1.63 0.87 -15.75
C ILE A 55 -1.61 0.29 -17.17
N VAL A 56 -0.42 0.01 -17.73
CA VAL A 56 -0.25 -0.61 -19.05
C VAL A 56 -0.92 -1.99 -19.09
N PHE A 57 -0.73 -2.82 -18.07
CA PHE A 57 -1.39 -4.11 -17.98
C PHE A 57 -2.92 -3.98 -17.97
N LEU A 58 -3.46 -3.11 -17.12
CA LEU A 58 -4.88 -2.91 -16.96
C LEU A 58 -5.54 -2.30 -18.20
N ALA A 59 -4.85 -1.40 -18.91
CA ALA A 59 -5.30 -0.82 -20.17
C ALA A 59 -5.22 -1.81 -21.36
N SER A 60 -4.44 -2.88 -21.24
CA SER A 60 -4.34 -3.91 -22.27
C SER A 60 -5.60 -4.79 -22.35
N GLY A 61 -5.76 -5.53 -23.46
CA GLY A 61 -6.82 -6.53 -23.60
C GLY A 61 -6.80 -7.66 -22.53
N ARG A 62 -5.67 -7.82 -21.81
CA ARG A 62 -5.55 -8.75 -20.68
C ARG A 62 -6.32 -8.26 -19.44
N GLY A 63 -6.42 -6.94 -19.25
CA GLY A 63 -7.15 -6.31 -18.15
C GLY A 63 -8.65 -6.20 -18.35
N ARG A 64 -9.21 -6.63 -19.49
CA ARG A 64 -10.61 -6.34 -19.88
C ARG A 64 -11.71 -6.80 -18.89
N ARG A 65 -11.41 -7.75 -17.99
CA ARG A 65 -12.34 -8.26 -16.96
C ARG A 65 -12.09 -7.68 -15.57
N LEU A 66 -11.08 -6.82 -15.44
CA LEU A 66 -10.64 -6.23 -14.18
C LEU A 66 -11.31 -4.86 -14.01
N THR A 67 -12.59 -4.89 -13.65
CA THR A 67 -13.45 -3.69 -13.53
C THR A 67 -14.06 -3.57 -12.14
N GLY A 68 -14.47 -2.37 -11.75
CA GLY A 68 -15.18 -2.15 -10.47
C GLY A 68 -14.28 -2.17 -9.22
N ALA A 69 -12.96 -2.23 -9.39
CA ALA A 69 -11.99 -2.30 -8.30
C ALA A 69 -11.05 -1.07 -8.27
N ARG A 70 -10.37 -0.90 -7.14
CA ARG A 70 -9.26 0.04 -6.93
C ARG A 70 -7.99 -0.76 -6.70
N TYR A 71 -6.95 -0.51 -7.48
CA TYR A 71 -5.69 -1.25 -7.41
C TYR A 71 -4.64 -0.43 -6.69
N ARG A 72 -4.10 -0.94 -5.57
CA ARG A 72 -3.06 -0.26 -4.80
C ARG A 72 -1.66 -0.70 -5.26
N VAL A 73 -0.77 0.27 -5.44
CA VAL A 73 0.65 0.08 -5.77
C VAL A 73 1.47 0.92 -4.81
N ASP A 74 1.48 0.51 -3.54
CA ASP A 74 2.02 1.33 -2.45
C ASP A 74 3.11 0.63 -1.62
N GLY A 75 3.65 -0.50 -2.11
CA GLY A 75 4.75 -1.20 -1.43
C GLY A 75 4.39 -1.71 -0.04
N GLY A 76 3.09 -1.78 0.30
CA GLY A 76 2.63 -2.16 1.63
C GLY A 76 2.54 -1.01 2.64
N ILE A 77 2.64 0.27 2.21
CA ILE A 77 2.49 1.45 3.10
C ILE A 77 1.22 1.34 3.95
N LEU A 78 0.08 1.01 3.32
CA LEU A 78 -1.12 0.70 4.09
C LEU A 78 -1.13 -0.81 4.39
N PRO A 79 -1.08 -1.22 5.66
CA PRO A 79 -1.09 -2.63 6.02
C PRO A 79 -2.39 -3.27 5.52
N MET A 80 -2.25 -4.41 4.84
CA MET A 80 -3.41 -5.24 4.53
C MET A 80 -3.54 -6.30 5.62
N VAL A 81 -4.55 -6.15 6.47
CA VAL A 81 -4.95 -7.21 7.40
C VAL A 81 -5.67 -8.27 6.59
N TRP A 82 -5.04 -9.44 6.43
CA TRP A 82 -5.72 -10.63 5.95
C TRP A 82 -6.27 -11.38 7.16
N ARG A 83 -7.60 -11.47 7.27
CA ARG A 83 -8.23 -12.42 8.18
C ARG A 83 -8.44 -13.71 7.39
N ALA A 84 -7.69 -14.75 7.73
CA ALA A 84 -7.96 -16.06 7.15
C ALA A 84 -9.41 -16.44 7.46
N PRO A 85 -10.19 -16.93 6.48
CA PRO A 85 -11.51 -17.46 6.77
C PRO A 85 -11.34 -18.60 7.77
N SER A 86 -12.16 -18.63 8.82
CA SER A 86 -12.13 -19.62 9.90
C SER A 86 -12.22 -21.08 9.40
N SER A 87 -12.72 -21.28 8.17
CA SER A 87 -12.73 -22.57 7.48
C SER A 87 -11.36 -23.09 7.02
N LEU A 88 -10.28 -22.29 7.12
CA LEU A 88 -8.91 -22.67 6.78
C LEU A 88 -8.04 -22.87 8.05
N GLY A 89 -8.57 -23.56 9.06
CA GLY A 89 -7.81 -24.32 10.08
C GLY A 89 -6.54 -23.67 10.66
N GLY A 90 -6.62 -22.41 11.09
CA GLY A 90 -5.62 -21.79 11.97
C GLY A 90 -6.28 -21.56 13.34
N GLU A 91 -5.58 -21.92 14.42
CA GLU A 91 -6.08 -21.86 15.80
C GLU A 91 -6.84 -20.56 16.10
N GLU A 92 -8.02 -20.70 16.70
CA GLU A 92 -8.82 -19.60 17.21
C GLU A 92 -8.03 -18.91 18.34
N VAL A 93 -7.38 -17.79 18.01
CA VAL A 93 -6.98 -16.82 19.02
C VAL A 93 -8.22 -15.96 19.30
N GLU A 94 -8.90 -16.26 20.40
CA GLU A 94 -9.98 -15.45 20.96
C GLU A 94 -9.48 -14.01 21.15
N PRO A 95 -10.06 -13.01 20.47
CA PRO A 95 -9.66 -11.62 20.64
C PRO A 95 -10.17 -11.10 21.99
N GLU A 96 -9.28 -10.48 22.78
CA GLU A 96 -9.70 -9.56 23.84
C GLU A 96 -10.64 -8.51 23.24
N ALA A 97 -11.77 -8.32 23.91
CA ALA A 97 -12.91 -7.57 23.41
C ALA A 97 -12.62 -6.06 23.34
N ASP A 98 -12.11 -5.60 22.21
CA ASP A 98 -12.20 -4.20 21.81
C ASP A 98 -13.40 -4.02 20.88
N GLN A 99 -14.39 -3.31 21.40
CA GLN A 99 -15.71 -3.09 20.82
C GLN A 99 -15.66 -2.18 19.58
N GLU A 100 -16.35 -2.63 18.53
CA GLU A 100 -17.02 -1.87 17.46
C GLU A 100 -16.25 -0.77 16.68
N GLN A 101 -15.91 -1.09 15.43
CA GLN A 101 -16.45 -0.33 14.30
C GLN A 101 -16.50 -1.23 13.05
N GLU A 102 -17.71 -1.66 12.68
CA GLU A 102 -18.01 -2.42 11.47
C GLU A 102 -17.81 -1.53 10.24
N ASP A 103 -16.57 -1.47 9.75
CA ASP A 103 -16.25 -0.83 8.47
C ASP A 103 -16.66 -1.79 7.34
N ALA A 104 -17.82 -1.52 6.72
CA ALA A 104 -18.41 -2.25 5.61
C ALA A 104 -17.56 -2.15 4.33
N ARG A 105 -16.32 -2.65 4.37
CA ARG A 105 -15.48 -2.82 3.19
C ARG A 105 -15.77 -4.19 2.56
N PRO A 106 -16.14 -4.25 1.27
CA PRO A 106 -16.35 -5.54 0.61
C PRO A 106 -15.06 -6.38 0.66
N PRO A 107 -15.18 -7.71 0.79
CA PRO A 107 -14.02 -8.60 0.85
C PRO A 107 -13.22 -8.44 -0.45
N GLN A 108 -12.01 -7.89 -0.35
CA GLN A 108 -11.11 -7.81 -1.48
C GLN A 108 -10.49 -9.20 -1.69
N ALA A 109 -10.83 -9.85 -2.80
CA ALA A 109 -10.27 -11.13 -3.17
C ALA A 109 -8.76 -10.95 -3.47
N VAL A 110 -7.92 -11.56 -2.64
CA VAL A 110 -6.46 -11.59 -2.84
C VAL A 110 -6.10 -12.92 -3.50
N ILE A 111 -5.64 -12.88 -4.76
CA ILE A 111 -5.17 -14.06 -5.48
C ILE A 111 -3.68 -14.26 -5.17
N ARG A 112 -3.35 -15.37 -4.49
CA ARG A 112 -1.95 -15.75 -4.23
C ARG A 112 -1.42 -16.59 -5.39
N LEU A 113 -0.49 -16.05 -6.17
CA LEU A 113 0.31 -16.83 -7.10
C LEU A 113 1.47 -17.44 -6.30
N ARG A 114 1.52 -18.78 -6.18
CA ARG A 114 2.74 -19.47 -5.76
C ARG A 114 3.65 -19.57 -6.98
N LEU A 115 4.83 -18.96 -6.93
CA LEU A 115 5.94 -19.34 -7.79
C LEU A 115 6.39 -20.73 -7.35
N VAL A 116 6.21 -21.71 -8.23
CA VAL A 116 6.84 -23.02 -8.10
C VAL A 116 8.27 -22.84 -8.58
N GLN A 117 9.24 -23.02 -7.69
CA GLN A 117 10.66 -23.06 -8.06
C GLN A 117 10.98 -24.35 -8.82
#